data_AF-A0A9P7F8M9-F1
#
_entry.id   AF-A0A9P7F8M9-F1
#
_cell.length_a   1.000
_cell.length_b   1.000
_cell.length_c   1.000
_cell.angle_alpha   90.00
_cell.angle_beta   90.00
_cell.angle_gamma   90.00
#
_symmetry.space_group_name_H-M   'P 1'
#
loop_
_entity.id
_entity.type
_entity.pdbx_description
1 polymer ?
#
loop_
_entity_poly.entity_id
_entity_poly.type
_entity_poly.pdbx_seq_one_letter_code
_entity_poly.pdbx_strand_id
1 'polypeptide(L)'
;MFLGQVQFGVYRDDCEGIHPDVIEEHYGVYGHVATQWQHQTGAGHPMDKEDSDDGEESHNIVQAVNNQQRDHIHHEAISVPLQRNPFVNEGTYRQFSATLTEVIAEDITPHHCRLATDEWESNEYPVFETISIGRQGSKELHVSLGELMWSKRAKLWCQALVVLSYFLAAGRE
;
A
#
# COMPACT_ATOMS: atom_id res chain seq x y z
N MET A 1 8.52 -26.13 3.78
CA MET A 1 7.78 -24.91 4.16
C MET A 1 6.33 -25.31 4.36
N PHE A 2 5.94 -25.68 5.58
CA PHE A 2 4.69 -26.39 5.87
C PHE A 2 3.49 -25.43 6.03
N LEU A 3 3.73 -24.22 6.55
CA LEU A 3 2.68 -23.26 6.88
C LEU A 3 1.92 -22.72 5.64
N GLY A 4 2.62 -22.53 4.51
CA GLY A 4 2.00 -22.04 3.27
C GLY A 4 1.04 -23.05 2.62
N GLN A 5 1.33 -24.35 2.72
CA GLN A 5 0.51 -25.41 2.12
C GLN A 5 -0.82 -25.61 2.85
N VAL A 6 -0.86 -25.35 4.16
CA VAL A 6 -2.09 -25.48 4.96
C VAL A 6 -3.03 -24.28 4.72
N GLN A 7 -2.49 -23.10 4.43
CA GLN A 7 -3.25 -21.86 4.30
C GLN A 7 -3.75 -21.56 2.88
N PHE A 8 -2.99 -21.96 1.85
CA PHE A 8 -3.31 -21.65 0.44
C PHE A 8 -3.56 -22.89 -0.43
N GLY A 9 -3.51 -24.09 0.18
CA GLY A 9 -3.50 -25.35 -0.55
C GLY A 9 -2.11 -25.70 -1.11
N VAL A 10 -1.94 -26.95 -1.51
CA VAL A 10 -0.72 -27.39 -2.21
C VAL A 10 -0.84 -26.94 -3.67
N TYR A 11 0.08 -26.09 -4.11
CA TYR A 11 0.22 -25.76 -5.52
C TYR A 11 0.51 -27.05 -6.28
N ARG A 12 -0.44 -27.49 -7.10
CA ARG A 12 -0.20 -28.50 -8.13
C ARG A 12 0.27 -27.74 -9.36
N ASP A 13 1.44 -28.08 -9.84
CA ASP A 13 1.93 -27.57 -11.11
C ASP A 13 1.10 -28.24 -12.21
N ASP A 14 0.23 -27.46 -12.85
CA ASP A 14 -0.62 -27.93 -13.94
C ASP A 14 0.20 -28.34 -15.18
N CYS A 15 1.51 -28.04 -15.21
CA CYS A 15 2.45 -28.43 -16.25
C CYS A 15 3.31 -29.65 -15.89
N GLU A 16 3.07 -30.31 -14.75
CA GLU A 16 3.88 -31.45 -14.30
C GLU A 16 3.77 -32.63 -15.29
N GLY A 17 4.90 -32.98 -15.94
CA GLY A 17 4.98 -34.07 -16.92
C GLY A 17 4.60 -33.69 -18.36
N ILE A 18 4.27 -32.43 -18.62
CA ILE A 18 4.01 -31.92 -19.97
C ILE A 18 5.35 -31.57 -20.64
N HIS A 19 5.54 -32.01 -21.88
CA HIS A 19 6.76 -31.72 -22.63
C HIS A 19 6.87 -30.21 -22.90
N PRO A 20 8.06 -29.58 -22.74
CA PRO A 20 8.23 -28.13 -22.91
C PRO A 20 7.66 -27.59 -24.22
N ASP A 21 7.83 -28.32 -25.33
CA ASP A 21 7.32 -27.92 -26.65
C ASP A 21 5.78 -27.78 -26.68
N VAL A 22 5.06 -28.58 -25.89
CA VAL A 22 3.59 -28.50 -25.77
C VAL A 22 3.18 -27.30 -24.93
N ILE A 23 3.97 -26.96 -23.91
CA ILE A 23 3.79 -25.74 -23.12
C ILE A 23 4.06 -24.52 -24.01
N GLU A 24 5.10 -24.56 -24.85
CA GLU A 24 5.42 -23.50 -25.80
C GLU A 24 4.35 -23.33 -26.89
N GLU A 25 3.75 -24.42 -27.38
CA GLU A 25 2.66 -24.33 -28.36
C GLU A 25 1.39 -23.66 -27.79
N HIS A 26 1.04 -23.95 -26.53
CA HIS A 26 -0.20 -23.49 -25.93
C HIS A 26 -0.07 -22.22 -25.06
N TYR A 27 1.11 -21.98 -24.49
CA TYR A 27 1.42 -20.86 -23.60
C TYR A 27 2.64 -20.04 -24.05
N GLY A 28 3.32 -20.44 -25.13
CA GLY A 28 4.42 -19.68 -25.68
C GLY A 28 3.95 -18.35 -26.25
N VAL A 29 4.86 -17.37 -26.18
CA VAL A 29 4.60 -15.97 -26.60
C VAL A 29 4.83 -15.79 -28.11
N TYR A 30 5.13 -16.87 -28.84
CA TYR A 30 5.44 -16.84 -30.26
C TYR A 30 4.17 -16.90 -31.13
N GLY A 31 3.38 -15.82 -31.08
CA GLY A 31 2.52 -15.45 -32.20
C GLY A 31 3.37 -14.93 -33.38
N HIS A 32 2.78 -14.86 -34.58
CA HIS A 32 3.38 -14.16 -35.71
C HIS A 32 3.81 -12.76 -35.25
N VAL A 33 5.08 -12.37 -35.51
CA VAL A 33 5.58 -11.03 -35.17
C VAL A 33 4.74 -10.01 -35.94
N ALA A 34 3.71 -9.48 -35.29
CA ALA A 34 2.97 -8.35 -35.80
C ALA A 34 3.94 -7.16 -35.75
N THR A 35 4.30 -6.64 -36.92
CA THR A 35 5.14 -5.45 -37.04
C THR A 35 4.45 -4.32 -36.28
N GLN A 36 4.97 -3.95 -35.11
CA GLN A 36 4.44 -2.84 -34.32
C GLN A 36 4.63 -1.53 -35.08
N TRP A 37 3.54 -0.84 -35.34
CA TRP A 37 3.59 0.54 -35.82
C TRP A 37 3.97 1.43 -34.64
N GLN A 38 4.68 2.54 -34.90
CA GLN A 38 5.35 3.42 -33.93
C GLN A 38 4.48 3.99 -32.77
N HIS A 39 3.19 3.65 -32.71
CA HIS A 39 2.22 4.17 -31.75
C HIS A 39 1.39 3.08 -31.04
N GLN A 40 1.76 1.79 -31.13
CA GLN A 40 1.10 0.72 -30.39
C GLN A 40 1.93 0.28 -29.17
N THR A 41 1.41 0.51 -27.97
CA THR A 41 1.88 -0.16 -26.75
C THR A 41 1.34 -1.59 -26.76
N GLY A 42 2.19 -2.57 -26.43
CA GLY A 42 1.93 -4.01 -26.55
C GLY A 42 0.87 -4.61 -25.64
N ALA A 43 -0.28 -3.94 -25.46
CA ALA A 43 -1.51 -4.50 -24.91
C ALA A 43 -2.44 -4.81 -26.10
N GLY A 44 -2.38 -6.04 -26.61
CA GLY A 44 -3.01 -6.41 -27.89
C GLY A 44 -4.53 -6.24 -27.90
N HIS A 45 -5.03 -5.64 -28.98
CA HIS A 45 -6.42 -5.76 -29.43
C HIS A 45 -6.36 -6.14 -30.93
N PRO A 46 -6.70 -7.38 -31.33
CA PRO A 46 -6.76 -7.68 -32.76
C PRO A 46 -7.95 -6.93 -33.37
N MET A 47 -7.68 -6.15 -34.43
CA MET A 47 -8.73 -5.66 -35.32
C MET A 47 -9.31 -6.86 -36.05
N ASP A 48 -10.54 -7.22 -35.69
CA ASP A 48 -11.59 -7.58 -36.65
C ASP A 48 -12.83 -8.02 -35.87
N LYS A 49 -13.71 -7.04 -35.58
CA LYS A 49 -15.15 -7.18 -35.73
C LYS A 49 -15.72 -5.83 -36.16
N GLU A 50 -16.07 -5.81 -37.44
CA GLU A 50 -17.02 -4.98 -38.16
C GLU A 50 -17.74 -3.88 -37.37
N ASP A 51 -17.69 -2.66 -37.94
CA ASP A 51 -18.53 -1.50 -37.66
C ASP A 51 -19.93 -1.88 -37.14
N SER A 52 -20.15 -1.65 -35.85
CA SER A 52 -21.46 -1.31 -35.33
C SER A 52 -21.31 -0.09 -34.45
N ASP A 53 -21.57 1.06 -35.09
CA ASP A 53 -22.27 2.23 -34.56
C ASP A 53 -22.38 2.30 -33.02
N ASP A 54 -21.32 2.73 -32.34
CA ASP A 54 -21.37 3.08 -30.91
C ASP A 54 -20.48 4.29 -30.59
N GLY A 55 -20.81 5.42 -31.21
CA GLY A 55 -20.26 6.73 -30.84
C GLY A 55 -20.75 7.25 -29.47
N GLU A 56 -21.76 6.62 -28.87
CA GLU A 56 -22.34 7.05 -27.59
C GLU A 56 -21.91 6.21 -26.38
N GLU A 57 -21.51 4.94 -26.56
CA GLU A 57 -21.16 4.06 -25.43
C GLU A 57 -19.79 4.40 -24.81
N SER A 58 -18.82 4.83 -25.63
CA SER A 58 -17.48 5.22 -25.16
C SER A 58 -17.49 6.46 -24.25
N HIS A 59 -18.35 7.45 -24.54
CA HIS A 59 -18.48 8.64 -23.68
C HIS A 59 -19.10 8.29 -22.33
N ASN A 60 -20.07 7.36 -22.31
CA ASN A 60 -20.69 6.83 -21.10
C ASN A 60 -19.70 6.06 -20.21
N ILE A 61 -18.80 5.25 -20.79
CA ILE A 61 -17.77 4.53 -20.03
C ILE A 61 -16.77 5.52 -19.42
N VAL A 62 -16.28 6.48 -20.20
CA VAL A 62 -15.36 7.51 -19.69
C VAL A 62 -16.03 8.34 -18.59
N GLN A 63 -17.29 8.72 -18.77
CA GLN A 63 -18.04 9.48 -17.78
C GLN A 63 -18.37 8.66 -16.52
N ALA A 64 -18.67 7.37 -16.66
CA ALA A 64 -18.88 6.44 -15.55
C ALA A 64 -17.60 6.21 -14.75
N VAL A 65 -16.44 6.03 -15.41
CA VAL A 65 -15.13 5.94 -14.76
C VAL A 65 -14.80 7.24 -14.04
N ASN A 66 -15.04 8.39 -14.67
CA ASN A 66 -14.76 9.69 -14.07
C ASN A 66 -15.69 9.96 -12.86
N ASN A 67 -16.96 9.58 -12.95
CA ASN A 67 -17.90 9.64 -11.83
C ASN A 67 -17.51 8.69 -10.69
N GLN A 68 -17.05 7.48 -11.01
CA GLN A 68 -16.59 6.52 -10.02
C GLN A 68 -15.28 6.96 -9.36
N GLN A 69 -14.40 7.68 -10.06
CA GLN A 69 -13.15 8.19 -9.50
C GLN A 69 -13.36 9.47 -8.67
N ARG A 70 -14.43 10.23 -8.90
CA ARG A 70 -14.74 11.46 -8.13
C ARG A 70 -14.94 11.22 -6.63
N ASP A 71 -15.47 10.06 -6.26
CA ASP A 71 -15.66 9.69 -4.85
C ASP A 71 -14.38 9.10 -4.23
N HIS A 72 -13.40 8.71 -5.05
CA HIS A 72 -12.16 8.10 -4.59
C HIS A 72 -11.05 9.16 -4.47
N ILE A 73 -11.09 9.88 -3.35
CA ILE A 73 -9.98 10.61 -2.72
C ILE A 73 -9.39 11.73 -3.61
N HIS A 74 -10.12 12.83 -3.72
CA HIS A 74 -9.56 14.14 -4.05
C HIS A 74 -8.99 14.80 -2.79
N HIS A 75 -7.92 14.27 -2.20
CA HIS A 75 -7.13 15.13 -1.33
C HIS A 75 -6.38 16.12 -2.22
N GLU A 76 -6.33 17.39 -1.81
CA GLU A 76 -5.46 18.37 -2.45
C GLU A 76 -4.03 17.79 -2.52
N ALA A 77 -3.32 18.08 -3.60
CA ALA A 77 -1.95 17.59 -3.76
C ALA A 77 -1.12 18.06 -2.56
N ILE A 78 -0.61 17.10 -1.79
CA ILE A 78 0.23 17.42 -0.63
C ILE A 78 1.52 18.02 -1.17
N SER A 79 1.86 19.23 -0.70
CA SER A 79 3.08 19.90 -1.13
C SER A 79 4.29 19.03 -0.75
N VAL A 80 5.13 18.76 -1.74
CA VAL A 80 6.37 18.00 -1.52
C VAL A 80 7.29 18.87 -0.66
N PRO A 81 7.85 18.34 0.43
CA PRO A 81 8.82 19.06 1.23
C PRO A 81 10.00 19.56 0.37
N LEU A 82 10.33 20.85 0.49
CA LEU A 82 11.45 21.46 -0.25
C LEU A 82 12.82 20.94 0.22
N GLN A 83 12.89 20.45 1.47
CA GLN A 83 14.11 19.96 2.09
C GLN A 83 14.13 18.44 2.12
N ARG A 84 15.27 17.86 1.72
CA ARG A 84 15.52 16.41 1.78
C ARG A 84 15.70 15.90 3.23
N ASN A 85 16.07 16.79 4.14
CA ASN A 85 16.31 16.50 5.55
C ASN A 85 15.49 17.49 6.39
N PRO A 86 14.68 17.03 7.36
CA PRO A 86 13.96 17.93 8.28
C PRO A 86 14.88 18.73 9.21
N PHE A 87 16.16 18.34 9.35
CA PHE A 87 17.13 19.04 10.17
C PHE A 87 17.99 19.97 9.33
N VAL A 88 17.96 21.27 9.67
CA VAL A 88 18.74 22.32 9.00
C VAL A 88 20.24 22.15 9.20
N ASN A 89 20.66 21.63 10.36
CA ASN A 89 22.07 21.40 10.69
C ASN A 89 22.25 20.19 11.61
N GLU A 90 23.50 19.77 11.79
CA GLU A 90 23.87 18.65 12.67
C GLU A 90 23.52 18.92 14.15
N GLY A 91 23.51 20.20 14.56
CA GLY A 91 23.16 20.61 15.93
C GLY A 91 21.70 20.31 16.28
N THR A 92 20.76 20.63 15.37
CA THR A 92 19.33 20.36 15.57
C THR A 92 19.04 18.87 15.51
N TYR A 93 19.74 18.10 14.67
CA TYR A 93 19.67 16.65 14.70
C TYR A 93 20.14 16.07 16.05
N ARG A 94 21.26 16.56 16.60
CA ARG A 94 21.75 16.12 17.92
C ARG A 94 20.78 16.46 19.04
N GLN A 95 20.17 17.64 19.01
CA GLN A 95 19.15 18.02 19.99
C GLN A 95 17.93 17.11 19.89
N PHE A 96 17.42 16.86 18.68
CA PHE A 96 16.34 15.89 18.45
C PHE A 96 16.69 14.51 19.00
N SER A 97 17.90 14.01 18.69
CA SER A 97 18.32 12.67 19.13
C SER A 97 18.48 12.59 20.65
N ALA A 98 18.98 13.65 21.30
CA ALA A 98 19.07 13.72 22.75
C ALA A 98 17.68 13.73 23.41
N THR A 99 16.79 14.63 22.96
CA THR A 99 15.41 14.72 23.47
C THR A 99 14.64 13.42 23.25
N LEU A 100 14.78 12.78 22.08
CA LEU A 100 14.14 11.49 21.82
C LEU A 100 14.66 10.41 22.79
N THR A 101 15.96 10.42 23.09
CA THR A 101 16.54 9.47 24.05
C THR A 101 15.98 9.68 25.45
N GLU A 102 15.79 10.93 25.88
CA GLU A 102 15.15 11.28 27.16
C GLU A 102 13.68 10.80 27.20
N VAL A 103 12.90 11.10 26.15
CA VAL A 103 11.49 10.67 26.03
C VAL A 103 11.34 9.15 26.07
N ILE A 104 12.26 8.42 25.43
CA ILE A 104 12.30 6.96 25.48
C ILE A 104 12.65 6.47 26.89
N ALA A 105 13.63 7.09 27.55
CA ALA A 105 14.06 6.71 28.90
C ALA A 105 12.97 6.96 29.95
N GLU A 106 12.18 8.02 29.78
CA GLU A 106 11.03 8.33 30.64
C GLU A 106 9.76 7.52 30.30
N ASP A 107 9.83 6.66 29.27
CA ASP A 107 8.73 5.82 28.78
C ASP A 107 7.43 6.59 28.51
N ILE A 108 7.53 7.84 28.05
CA ILE A 108 6.38 8.71 27.79
C ILE A 108 5.55 8.13 26.64
N THR A 109 4.25 7.90 26.86
CA THR A 109 3.32 7.52 25.79
C THR A 109 2.66 8.79 25.24
N PRO A 110 2.89 9.15 23.97
CA PRO A 110 2.27 10.33 23.40
C PRO A 110 0.75 10.15 23.22
N HIS A 111 -0.02 11.16 23.62
CA HIS A 111 -1.46 11.22 23.36
C HIS A 111 -1.77 11.50 21.88
N HIS A 112 -2.99 11.18 21.46
CA HIS A 112 -3.52 11.34 20.10
C HIS A 112 -2.88 10.44 19.05
N CYS A 113 -2.14 9.42 19.51
CA CYS A 113 -1.47 8.45 18.65
C CYS A 113 -2.18 7.09 18.60
N ARG A 114 -3.34 6.95 19.29
CA ARG A 114 -4.06 5.68 19.49
C ARG A 114 -3.19 4.60 20.13
N LEU A 115 -2.36 5.02 21.08
CA LEU A 115 -1.41 4.15 21.80
C LEU A 115 -1.70 4.06 23.29
N ALA A 116 -2.44 5.02 23.82
CA ALA A 116 -2.80 5.02 25.23
C ALA A 116 -4.04 4.14 25.42
N THR A 117 -4.11 3.43 26.55
CA THR A 117 -5.20 2.48 26.82
C THR A 117 -6.57 3.17 26.86
N ASP A 118 -6.61 4.44 27.27
CA ASP A 118 -7.79 5.30 27.27
C ASP A 118 -8.28 5.70 25.87
N GLU A 119 -7.46 5.52 24.83
CA GLU A 119 -7.85 5.77 23.43
C GLU A 119 -8.46 4.54 22.77
N TRP A 120 -8.43 3.38 23.45
CA TRP A 120 -8.96 2.12 22.91
C TRP A 120 -10.36 1.83 23.46
N GLU A 121 -11.29 1.47 22.57
CA GLU A 121 -12.69 1.19 22.94
C GLU A 121 -12.84 0.07 23.99
N SER A 122 -11.90 -0.88 23.99
CA SER A 122 -11.89 -2.02 24.94
C SER A 122 -10.84 -1.89 26.04
N ASN A 123 -10.11 -0.76 26.13
CA ASN A 123 -9.00 -0.53 27.07
C ASN A 123 -7.86 -1.58 26.97
N GLU A 124 -7.83 -2.38 25.89
CA GLU A 124 -6.84 -3.42 25.57
C GLU A 124 -6.35 -3.25 24.12
N TYR A 125 -5.10 -3.63 23.86
CA TYR A 125 -4.49 -3.49 22.54
C TYR A 125 -5.15 -4.48 21.56
N PRO A 126 -5.57 -4.06 20.36
CA PRO A 126 -6.13 -4.98 19.39
C PRO A 126 -5.07 -6.01 18.97
N VAL A 127 -5.33 -7.28 19.25
CA VAL A 127 -4.46 -8.42 18.94
C VAL A 127 -4.59 -8.91 17.49
N PHE A 128 -5.62 -8.46 16.79
CA PHE A 128 -5.85 -8.73 15.38
C PHE A 128 -6.50 -7.54 14.69
N GLU A 129 -6.18 -7.36 13.42
CA GLU A 129 -6.85 -6.45 12.53
C GLU A 129 -7.50 -7.24 11.39
N THR A 130 -8.76 -6.96 11.12
CA THR A 130 -9.52 -7.62 10.04
C THR A 130 -9.51 -6.71 8.83
N ILE A 131 -8.81 -7.13 7.77
CA ILE A 131 -8.78 -6.44 6.49
C ILE A 131 -9.75 -7.15 5.55
N SER A 132 -10.79 -6.45 5.10
CA SER A 132 -11.72 -6.98 4.10
C SER A 132 -11.07 -6.93 2.70
N ILE A 133 -10.99 -8.08 2.03
CA ILE A 133 -10.38 -8.26 0.70
C ILE A 133 -11.45 -8.75 -0.29
N GLY A 134 -11.33 -8.33 -1.55
CA GLY A 134 -12.20 -8.74 -2.65
C GLY A 134 -13.29 -7.73 -3.00
N ARG A 135 -14.03 -7.98 -4.10
CA ARG A 135 -15.20 -7.15 -4.43
C ARG A 135 -16.19 -7.19 -3.27
N GLN A 136 -16.52 -6.03 -2.73
CA GLN A 136 -17.41 -5.81 -1.59
C GLN A 136 -16.99 -6.48 -0.26
N GLY A 137 -15.69 -6.73 -0.05
CA GLY A 137 -15.23 -7.31 1.22
C GLY A 137 -15.64 -8.78 1.42
N SER A 138 -15.82 -9.52 0.32
CA SER A 138 -16.26 -10.93 0.33
C SER A 138 -15.30 -11.89 1.04
N LYS A 139 -14.09 -11.47 1.37
CA LYS A 139 -13.12 -12.25 2.15
C LYS A 139 -12.58 -11.38 3.27
N GLU A 140 -12.31 -11.98 4.41
CA GLU A 140 -11.67 -11.31 5.53
C GLU A 140 -10.28 -11.90 5.75
N LEU A 141 -9.29 -11.02 5.87
CA LEU A 141 -7.93 -11.37 6.26
C LEU A 141 -7.73 -10.94 7.70
N HIS A 142 -7.57 -11.91 8.59
CA HIS A 142 -7.16 -11.65 9.97
C HIS A 142 -5.64 -11.56 10.03
N VAL A 143 -5.14 -10.36 10.30
CA VAL A 143 -3.72 -10.12 10.53
C VAL A 143 -3.50 -10.09 12.04
N SER A 144 -2.70 -11.03 12.56
CA SER A 144 -2.28 -10.99 13.96
C SER A 144 -1.33 -9.80 14.18
N LEU A 145 -1.75 -8.88 15.04
CA LEU A 145 -0.92 -7.80 15.51
C LEU A 145 -0.09 -8.37 16.66
N GLY A 146 1.13 -8.81 16.37
CA GLY A 146 2.07 -9.31 17.38
C GLY A 146 2.32 -8.25 18.47
N GLU A 147 1.52 -8.31 19.53
CA GLU A 147 1.28 -7.29 20.56
C GLU A 147 2.59 -6.70 21.10
N LEU A 148 3.52 -7.57 21.51
CA LEU A 148 4.77 -7.17 22.13
C LEU A 148 5.76 -6.47 21.17
N MET A 149 5.66 -6.71 19.86
CA MET A 149 6.57 -6.15 18.87
C MET A 149 6.00 -4.89 18.23
N TRP A 150 4.71 -4.90 17.89
CA TRP A 150 4.06 -3.79 17.22
C TRP A 150 3.78 -2.63 18.18
N SER A 151 3.33 -2.89 19.40
CA SER A 151 3.10 -1.83 20.40
C SER A 151 4.37 -1.04 20.71
N LYS A 152 5.48 -1.73 20.97
CA LYS A 152 6.79 -1.08 21.24
C LYS A 152 7.28 -0.24 20.06
N ARG A 153 7.14 -0.77 18.83
CA ARG A 153 7.54 -0.06 17.61
C ARG A 153 6.65 1.14 17.33
N ALA A 154 5.34 1.00 17.52
CA ALA A 154 4.39 2.07 17.33
C ALA A 154 4.62 3.19 18.36
N LYS A 155 4.86 2.84 19.64
CA LYS A 155 5.25 3.79 20.67
C LYS A 155 6.51 4.58 20.30
N LEU A 156 7.57 3.88 19.91
CA LEU A 156 8.82 4.52 19.49
C LEU A 156 8.60 5.46 18.29
N TRP A 157 7.82 5.03 17.31
CA TRP A 157 7.51 5.84 16.13
C TRP A 157 6.73 7.10 16.51
N CYS A 158 5.72 6.99 17.36
CA CYS A 158 4.94 8.13 17.84
C CYS A 158 5.77 9.09 18.70
N GLN A 159 6.64 8.57 19.58
CA GLN A 159 7.57 9.40 20.37
C GLN A 159 8.47 10.22 19.43
N ALA A 160 9.06 9.57 18.42
CA ALA A 160 9.89 10.25 17.43
C ALA A 160 9.09 11.29 16.61
N LEU A 161 7.86 10.96 16.21
CA LEU A 161 6.99 11.86 15.45
C LEU A 161 6.65 13.13 16.25
N VAL A 162 6.27 12.99 17.52
CA VAL A 162 5.91 14.13 18.38
C VAL A 162 7.12 15.02 18.64
N VAL A 163 8.28 14.43 18.98
CA VAL A 163 9.52 15.20 19.14
C VAL A 163 9.87 15.91 17.83
N LEU A 164 9.81 15.23 16.68
CA LEU A 164 10.10 15.84 15.38
C LEU A 164 9.14 17.00 15.08
N SER A 165 7.85 16.83 15.37
CA SER A 165 6.83 17.86 15.13
C SER A 165 7.12 19.13 15.94
N TYR A 166 7.60 18.98 17.18
CA TYR A 166 8.00 20.11 18.02
C TYR A 166 9.18 20.88 17.42
N PHE A 167 10.22 20.17 16.96
CA PHE A 167 11.37 20.81 16.30
C PHE A 167 10.99 21.49 14.98
N LEU A 168 10.09 20.90 14.20
CA LEU A 168 9.61 21.48 12.94
C LEU A 168 8.65 22.66 13.13
N ALA A 169 7.95 22.73 14.26
CA ALA A 169 7.13 23.89 14.62
C ALA A 169 8.00 25.04 15.15
N ALA A 170 8.96 24.75 16.02
CA ALA A 170 9.86 25.75 16.60
C ALA A 170 10.81 26.40 15.58
N GLY A 171 11.12 25.72 14.48
CA GLY A 171 11.97 26.26 13.40
C GLY A 171 11.25 27.16 12.39
N ARG A 172 9.96 27.46 12.57
CA ARG A 172 9.15 28.32 11.67
C ARG A 172 8.91 29.73 12.20
N GLU A 173 9.42 30.06 13.38
CA GLU A 173 9.46 31.42 13.94
C GLU A 173 10.76 32.14 13.56
#